data_AF-A0A6N7L1X5-F1
#
_entry.id   AF-A0A6N7L1X5-F1
#
_cell.length_a   1.000
_cell.length_b   1.000
_cell.length_c   1.000
_cell.angle_alpha   90.00
_cell.angle_beta   90.00
_cell.angle_gamma   90.00
#
_symmetry.space_group_name_H-M   'P 1'
#
loop_
_entity.id
_entity.type
_entity.pdbx_description
1 polymer ?
#
loop_
_entity_poly.entity_id
_entity_poly.type
_entity_poly.pdbx_seq_one_letter_code
_entity_poly.pdbx_strand_id
1 'polypeptide(L)'
;MYEHVLVVEVDGRDFECPLHEVSVRDEYSDGSGHVYVALPDGRRQMVSISLEETPEAEVRRFVVAVFNAAADEKMARLERQALVPQAEA
;
A
#
# COMPACT_ATOMS: atom_id res chain seq x y z
N MET A 1 -9.55 -10.40 14.40
CA MET A 1 -8.71 -9.28 13.89
C MET A 1 -8.66 -9.46 12.40
N TYR A 2 -9.23 -8.54 11.63
CA TYR A 2 -9.11 -8.58 10.17
C TYR A 2 -7.79 -7.93 9.79
N GLU A 3 -6.97 -8.62 8.99
CA GLU A 3 -5.76 -8.05 8.40
C GLU A 3 -6.18 -7.36 7.11
N HIS A 4 -5.78 -6.09 6.94
CA HIS A 4 -6.00 -5.38 5.69
C HIS A 4 -4.83 -5.72 4.77
N VAL A 5 -5.13 -6.14 3.55
CA VAL A 5 -4.13 -6.50 2.54
C VAL A 5 -4.32 -5.64 1.30
N LEU A 6 -3.21 -5.30 0.66
CA LEU A 6 -3.22 -4.81 -0.72
C LEU A 6 -3.14 -6.02 -1.65
N VAL A 7 -4.09 -6.14 -2.57
CA VAL A 7 -4.06 -7.16 -3.62
C VAL A 7 -3.38 -6.57 -4.85
N VAL A 8 -2.31 -7.22 -5.31
CA VAL A 8 -1.55 -6.79 -6.49
C VAL A 8 -1.47 -7.95 -7.47
N GLU A 9 -1.90 -7.73 -8.71
CA GLU A 9 -1.70 -8.71 -9.78
C GLU A 9 -0.27 -8.57 -10.32
N VAL A 10 0.49 -9.66 -10.28
CA VAL A 10 1.85 -9.77 -10.84
C VAL A 10 1.94 -11.02 -11.70
N ASP A 11 2.33 -10.86 -12.97
CA ASP A 11 2.44 -11.97 -13.93
C ASP A 11 1.15 -12.82 -14.02
N GLY A 12 -0.02 -12.16 -13.97
CA GLY A 12 -1.35 -12.81 -14.04
C GLY A 12 -1.74 -13.57 -12.78
N ARG A 13 -1.10 -13.28 -11.64
CA ARG A 13 -1.41 -13.88 -10.34
C ARG A 13 -1.63 -12.81 -9.29
N ASP A 14 -2.65 -13.00 -8.46
CA ASP A 14 -2.91 -12.13 -7.33
C ASP A 14 -1.95 -12.44 -6.17
N PHE A 15 -1.37 -11.37 -5.62
CA PHE A 15 -0.55 -11.41 -4.42
C PHE A 15 -1.20 -10.53 -3.35
N GLU A 16 -1.56 -11.13 -2.22
CA GLU A 16 -1.99 -10.41 -1.03
C GLU A 16 -0.76 -9.95 -0.26
N CYS A 17 -0.62 -8.63 -0.08
CA CYS A 17 0.50 -8.03 0.61
C CYS A 17 0.00 -7.31 1.86
N PRO A 18 0.52 -7.65 3.07
CA PRO A 18 0.20 -6.92 4.29
C PRO A 18 0.56 -5.44 4.14
N LEU A 19 -0.35 -4.52 4.50
CA LEU A 19 -0.14 -3.09 4.24
C LEU A 19 1.10 -2.54 4.94
N HIS A 20 1.44 -3.06 6.11
CA HIS A 20 2.61 -2.62 6.88
C HIS A 20 3.95 -2.96 6.22
N GLU A 21 3.96 -3.79 5.18
CA GLU A 21 5.15 -4.18 4.42
C GLU A 21 5.19 -3.56 3.01
N VAL A 22 4.20 -2.74 2.65
CA VAL A 22 4.07 -2.11 1.33
C VAL A 22 4.46 -0.62 1.39
N SER A 23 5.07 -0.12 0.32
CA SER A 23 5.25 1.32 0.08
C SER A 23 4.69 1.70 -1.28
N VAL A 24 3.94 2.81 -1.32
CA VAL A 24 3.37 3.36 -2.56
C VAL A 24 3.91 4.75 -2.87
N ARG A 25 4.06 5.06 -4.16
CA ARG A 25 4.40 6.38 -4.69
C ARG A 25 3.70 6.60 -6.02
N ASP A 26 3.30 7.83 -6.29
CA ASP A 26 2.81 8.29 -7.58
C ASP A 26 3.78 9.22 -8.31
N GLU A 27 3.74 9.16 -9.64
CA GLU A 27 4.34 10.12 -10.57
C GLU A 27 3.37 10.40 -11.71
N TYR A 28 3.47 11.57 -12.34
CA TYR A 28 2.57 11.97 -13.42
C TYR A 28 3.37 12.55 -14.58
N SER A 29 3.08 12.10 -15.79
CA SER A 29 3.74 12.56 -17.03
C SER A 29 2.84 12.32 -18.23
N ASP A 30 2.78 13.29 -19.14
CA ASP A 30 2.15 13.15 -20.47
C ASP A 30 0.75 12.51 -20.46
N GLY A 31 -0.12 12.94 -19.55
CA GLY A 31 -1.49 12.41 -19.45
C GLY A 31 -1.59 11.01 -18.83
N SER A 32 -0.50 10.49 -18.28
CA SER A 32 -0.45 9.21 -17.55
C SER A 32 -0.07 9.43 -16.08
N GLY A 33 -0.73 8.70 -15.19
CA GLY A 33 -0.34 8.53 -13.80
C GLY A 33 0.36 7.19 -13.62
N HIS A 34 1.48 7.17 -12.93
CA HIS A 34 2.24 5.96 -12.62
C HIS A 34 2.22 5.73 -11.12
N VAL A 35 1.68 4.60 -10.69
CA VAL A 35 1.71 4.17 -9.29
C VAL A 35 2.75 3.07 -9.13
N TYR A 36 3.74 3.33 -8.30
CA TYR A 36 4.78 2.39 -7.93
C TYR A 36 4.44 1.75 -6.60
N VAL A 37 4.48 0.42 -6.56
CA VAL A 37 4.25 -0.39 -5.36
C VAL A 37 5.51 -1.19 -5.08
N ALA A 38 6.16 -0.94 -3.94
CA ALA A 38 7.23 -1.79 -3.44
C ALA A 38 6.62 -2.91 -2.60
N LEU A 39 6.88 -4.15 -2.98
CA LEU A 39 6.40 -5.36 -2.32
C LEU A 39 7.41 -5.82 -1.24
N PRO A 40 6.96 -6.66 -0.28
CA PRO A 40 7.81 -7.11 0.82
C PRO A 40 9.03 -7.94 0.38
N ASP A 41 8.91 -8.62 -0.76
CA ASP A 41 9.99 -9.40 -1.37
C ASP A 41 11.02 -8.54 -2.12
N GLY A 42 10.89 -7.22 -2.07
CA GLY A 42 11.77 -6.27 -2.72
C GLY A 42 11.44 -6.01 -4.19
N ARG A 43 10.47 -6.71 -4.78
CA ARG A 43 9.98 -6.39 -6.13
C ARG A 43 9.28 -5.04 -6.12
N ARG A 44 9.34 -4.36 -7.27
CA ARG A 44 8.59 -3.13 -7.52
C ARG A 44 7.66 -3.35 -8.71
N GLN A 45 6.40 -3.01 -8.51
CA GLN A 45 5.40 -2.97 -9.57
C GLN A 45 5.11 -1.55 -9.97
N MET A 46 4.88 -1.33 -11.26
CA MET A 46 4.45 -0.05 -11.79
C MET A 46 3.12 -0.28 -12.51
N VAL A 47 2.11 0.47 -12.09
CA VAL A 47 0.81 0.52 -12.75
C VAL A 47 0.70 1.85 -13.46
N SER A 48 0.51 1.83 -14.77
CA SER A 48 0.23 3.03 -15.56
C SER A 48 -1.26 3.20 -15.72
N ILE A 49 -1.74 4.42 -15.48
CA ILE A 49 -3.16 4.78 -15.44
C ILE A 49 -3.36 5.92 -16.43
N SER A 50 -4.32 5.79 -17.34
CA SER A 50 -4.71 6.88 -18.22
C SER A 50 -5.41 7.96 -17.40
N LEU A 51 -4.90 9.21 -17.44
CA LEU A 51 -5.52 10.33 -16.74
C LEU A 51 -6.77 10.87 -17.44
N GLU A 52 -7.02 10.45 -18.68
CA GLU A 52 -8.29 10.70 -19.36
C GLU A 52 -9.43 9.86 -18.77
N GLU A 53 -9.11 8.63 -18.35
CA GLU A 53 -10.09 7.68 -17.79
C GLU A 53 -10.21 7.81 -16.27
N THR A 54 -9.08 8.00 -15.58
CA THR A 54 -9.01 8.15 -14.12
C THR A 54 -8.30 9.45 -13.77
N PRO A 55 -9.02 10.48 -13.32
CA PRO A 55 -8.42 11.77 -13.01
C PRO A 55 -7.27 11.67 -12.01
N GLU A 56 -6.26 12.54 -12.15
CA GLU A 56 -5.11 12.63 -11.24
C GLU A 56 -5.52 12.66 -9.75
N ALA A 57 -6.59 13.38 -9.43
CA ALA A 57 -7.11 13.47 -8.06
C ALA A 57 -7.61 12.12 -7.52
N GLU A 58 -8.10 11.22 -8.36
CA GLU A 58 -8.49 9.86 -7.97
C GLU A 58 -7.27 8.99 -7.70
N VAL A 59 -6.28 9.03 -8.60
CA VAL A 59 -5.00 8.34 -8.43
C VAL A 59 -4.34 8.77 -7.12
N ARG A 60 -4.26 10.09 -6.87
CA ARG A 60 -3.70 10.64 -5.64
C ARG A 60 -4.47 10.23 -4.40
N ARG A 61 -5.81 10.25 -4.45
CA ARG A 61 -6.65 9.79 -3.33
C ARG A 61 -6.38 8.34 -2.98
N PHE A 62 -6.24 7.47 -3.98
CA PHE A 62 -5.88 6.07 -3.78
C PHE A 62 -4.52 5.92 -3.08
N VAL A 63 -3.49 6.60 -3.60
CA VAL A 63 -2.12 6.53 -3.04
C VAL A 63 -2.09 7.01 -1.58
N VAL A 64 -2.76 8.12 -1.29
CA VAL A 64 -2.87 8.65 0.08
C VAL A 64 -3.62 7.68 1.00
N ALA A 65 -4.69 7.06 0.53
CA ALA A 65 -5.46 6.09 1.31
C ALA A 65 -4.59 4.87 1.68
N VAL A 66 -3.85 4.31 0.72
CA VAL A 66 -2.95 3.17 0.97
C VAL A 66 -1.81 3.58 1.91
N PHE A 67 -1.21 4.75 1.71
CA PHE A 67 -0.15 5.27 2.57
C PHE A 67 -0.62 5.41 4.03
N ASN A 68 -1.80 6.02 4.25
CA ASN A 68 -2.36 6.20 5.58
C ASN A 68 -2.70 4.85 6.22
N ALA A 69 -3.32 3.92 5.47
CA ALA A 69 -3.67 2.61 6.00
C ALA A 69 -2.42 1.78 6.40
N ALA A 70 -1.34 1.86 5.62
CA ALA A 70 -0.06 1.24 5.96
C ALA A 70 0.56 1.85 7.23
N ALA A 71 0.48 3.18 7.39
CA ALA A 71 0.95 3.87 8.58
C ALA A 71 0.14 3.48 9.83
N ASP A 72 -1.20 3.46 9.72
CA ASP A 72 -2.11 3.08 10.80
C ASP A 72 -1.86 1.64 11.25
N GLU A 73 -1.67 0.71 10.31
CA GLU A 73 -1.40 -0.69 10.63
C GLU A 73 -0.06 -0.86 11.34
N LYS A 74 0.98 -0.14 10.89
CA LYS A 74 2.29 -0.13 11.53
C LYS A 74 2.21 0.40 12.96
N MET A 75 1.47 1.48 13.19
CA MET A 75 1.26 2.04 14.53
C MET A 75 0.49 1.06 15.43
N ALA A 76 -0.63 0.51 14.95
CA ALA A 76 -1.42 -0.47 15.70
C ALA A 76 -0.63 -1.74 16.06
N ARG A 77 0.33 -2.15 15.21
CA ARG A 77 1.22 -3.28 15.49
C ARG A 77 2.25 -2.93 16.57
N LEU A 78 2.85 -1.75 16.51
CA LEU A 78 3.78 -1.27 17.55
C LEU A 78 3.08 -1.15 18.92
N GLU A 79 1.87 -0.60 18.95
CA GLU A 79 1.05 -0.51 20.17
C GLU A 79 0.74 -1.90 20.75
N ARG A 80 0.32 -2.85 19.91
CA ARG A 80 0.10 -4.24 20.31
C ARG A 80 1.37 -4.87 20.89
N GLN A 81 2.51 -4.69 20.22
CA GLN A 81 3.80 -5.21 20.71
C GLN A 81 4.24 -4.57 22.02
N ALA A 82 3.94 -3.29 22.25
CA ALA A 82 4.25 -2.60 23.49
C ALA A 82 3.37 -3.04 24.68
N LEU A 83 2.21 -3.65 24.42
CA LEU A 83 1.29 -4.18 25.43
C LEU A 83 1.62 -5.63 25.85
N VAL A 84 2.34 -6.39 25.02
CA VAL A 84 2.73 -7.78 25.30
C VAL A 84 3.65 -7.94 26.55
N PRO A 85 4.57 -7.01 26.90
CA PRO A 85 5.43 -7.18 28.08
C PRO A 85 4.74 -6.99 29.44
N GLN A 86 3.46 -6.61 29.50
CA GLN A 86 2.76 -6.35 30.77
C GLN A 86 1.80 -7.48 31.22
N ALA A 87 1.73 -8.58 30.47
CA ALA A 87 0.86 -9.72 30.80
C ALA A 87 1.59 -10.90 31.48
N GLU A 88 2.92 -10.80 31.67
CA GLU A 88 3.72 -11.76 32.44
C GLU A 88 4.34 -11.05 33.65
N ALA A 89 3.52 -10.75 34.68
CA ALA A 89 3.98 -10.35 36.01
C ALA A 89 3.02 -10.85 37.09
#